data_AF-A0A6N7GIN5-F1
#
_entry.id   AF-A0A6N7GIN5-F1
#
_cell.length_a   1.000
_cell.length_b   1.000
_cell.length_c   1.000
_cell.angle_alpha   90.00
_cell.angle_beta   90.00
_cell.angle_gamma   90.00
#
_symmetry.space_group_name_H-M   'P 1'
#
loop_
_entity.id
_entity.type
_entity.pdbx_description
1 polymer ?
#
loop_
_entity_poly.entity_id
_entity_poly.type
_entity_poly.pdbx_seq_one_letter_code
_entity_poly.pdbx_strand_id
1 'polypeptide(L)'
;MELQVHPPASTHTLGRDLGPVGRLARVVAGLASLGLGGWLATEDGLTAVDVAAIGGYVVLIAGFYLAATAVLGRRLLARISPWTATTLFLTPVVVLALLPGVPNNLRAAIFIYYGVSLLLIAAIGYGGCEVVGIPMAVLRRRDVVYCPLNAIDAVERPLAQVPHRPTALVAGGLVAAAGVLLGVDEFAPDGGGWLPVDARWAAVLLLPAIVVLGRLAWLARADGESPSPGRRTGSVLGVVTLAAAAVITAVTGSVSLFFTAVLALMLVGGVVAALWRVAAAGRRRTASSATNHGPDAW
;
A
#
# COMPACT_ATOMS: atom_id res chain seq x y z
N MET A 1 -31.64 -35.57 -4.84
CA MET A 1 -31.06 -34.53 -5.72
C MET A 1 -30.39 -33.51 -4.79
N GLU A 2 -29.15 -33.77 -4.42
CA GLU A 2 -28.35 -32.87 -3.57
C GLU A 2 -28.01 -31.62 -4.38
N LEU A 3 -28.42 -30.46 -3.88
CA LEU A 3 -27.98 -29.17 -4.40
C LEU A 3 -26.46 -29.10 -4.20
N GLN A 4 -25.68 -29.25 -5.27
CA GLN A 4 -24.26 -28.90 -5.24
C GLN A 4 -24.14 -27.39 -5.00
N VAL A 5 -24.03 -27.01 -3.73
CA VAL A 5 -23.64 -25.65 -3.35
C VAL A 5 -22.22 -25.45 -3.86
N HIS A 6 -22.07 -24.81 -5.02
CA HIS A 6 -20.77 -24.38 -5.49
C HIS A 6 -20.15 -23.51 -4.39
N PRO A 7 -18.94 -23.84 -3.91
CA PRO A 7 -18.28 -23.00 -2.93
C PRO A 7 -18.22 -21.59 -3.51
N PRO A 8 -18.54 -20.55 -2.71
CA PRO A 8 -18.56 -19.18 -3.20
C PRO A 8 -17.23 -18.89 -3.88
N ALA A 9 -17.29 -18.31 -5.08
CA ALA A 9 -16.14 -17.95 -5.89
C ALA A 9 -15.03 -17.39 -4.99
N SER A 10 -13.84 -18.01 -5.05
CA SER A 10 -12.71 -17.82 -4.13
C SER A 10 -12.64 -16.37 -3.63
N THR A 11 -12.85 -16.17 -2.33
CA THR A 11 -12.92 -14.85 -1.71
C THR A 11 -11.58 -14.12 -1.89
N HIS A 12 -11.55 -13.20 -2.85
CA HIS A 12 -10.40 -12.36 -3.15
C HIS A 12 -9.91 -11.63 -1.89
N THR A 13 -8.72 -11.96 -1.38
CA THR A 13 -8.20 -11.46 -0.09
C THR A 13 -7.30 -10.25 -0.29
N LEU A 14 -7.50 -9.17 0.46
CA LEU A 14 -6.76 -7.91 0.25
C LEU A 14 -5.30 -8.11 0.59
N GLY A 15 -4.41 -7.53 -0.23
CA GLY A 15 -2.97 -7.72 -0.07
C GLY A 15 -2.46 -9.11 -0.46
N ARG A 16 -3.34 -10.04 -0.85
CA ARG A 16 -2.95 -11.39 -1.29
C ARG A 16 -3.24 -11.62 -2.76
N ASP A 17 -4.44 -11.25 -3.18
CA ASP A 17 -4.92 -11.44 -4.55
C ASP A 17 -5.09 -10.09 -5.24
N LEU A 18 -4.83 -10.09 -6.54
CA LEU A 18 -4.80 -8.91 -7.38
C LEU A 18 -5.85 -9.00 -8.49
N GLY A 19 -6.72 -8.00 -8.57
CA GLY A 19 -7.70 -7.87 -9.66
C GLY A 19 -7.07 -7.27 -10.94
N PRO A 20 -7.81 -7.26 -12.06
CA PRO A 20 -7.32 -6.73 -13.34
C PRO A 20 -6.91 -5.25 -13.29
N VAL A 21 -7.65 -4.38 -12.60
CA VAL A 21 -7.33 -2.95 -12.46
C VAL A 21 -6.09 -2.78 -11.59
N GLY A 22 -6.03 -3.44 -10.43
CA GLY A 22 -4.85 -3.43 -9.58
C GLY A 22 -3.60 -3.93 -10.30
N ARG A 23 -3.75 -4.91 -11.20
CA ARG A 23 -2.68 -5.42 -12.07
C ARG A 23 -2.20 -4.37 -13.06
N LEU A 24 -3.12 -3.74 -13.80
CA LEU A 24 -2.77 -2.68 -14.74
C LEU A 24 -2.06 -1.52 -14.04
N ALA A 25 -2.58 -1.08 -12.88
CA ALA A 25 -1.97 -0.01 -12.11
C ALA A 25 -0.52 -0.32 -11.71
N ARG A 26 -0.24 -1.55 -11.27
CA ARG A 26 1.11 -2.00 -10.92
C ARG A 26 2.02 -2.11 -12.15
N VAL A 27 1.48 -2.50 -13.31
CA VAL A 27 2.26 -2.47 -14.57
C VAL A 27 2.66 -1.04 -14.91
N VAL A 28 1.72 -0.10 -14.91
CA VAL A 28 2.00 1.30 -15.24
C VAL A 28 2.96 1.93 -14.22
N ALA A 29 2.71 1.76 -12.93
CA ALA A 29 3.58 2.25 -11.86
C ALA A 29 4.98 1.61 -11.93
N GLY A 30 5.05 0.32 -12.27
CA GLY A 30 6.32 -0.40 -12.44
C GLY A 30 7.14 0.15 -13.59
N LEU A 31 6.52 0.35 -14.76
CA LEU A 31 7.18 0.96 -15.92
C LEU A 31 7.61 2.41 -15.67
N ALA A 32 6.75 3.20 -15.01
CA ALA A 32 7.08 4.57 -14.64
C ALA A 32 8.28 4.63 -13.68
N SER A 33 8.32 3.75 -12.68
CA SER A 33 9.45 3.63 -11.75
C SER A 33 10.73 3.25 -12.47
N LEU A 34 10.69 2.28 -13.40
CA LEU A 34 11.86 1.93 -14.22
C LEU A 34 12.34 3.09 -15.08
N GLY A 35 11.43 3.83 -15.72
CA GLY A 35 11.76 5.00 -16.53
C GLY A 35 12.45 6.09 -15.71
N LEU A 36 11.93 6.37 -14.51
CA LEU A 36 12.51 7.34 -13.59
C LEU A 36 13.88 6.90 -13.06
N GLY A 37 14.02 5.62 -12.70
CA GLY A 37 15.31 5.05 -12.29
C GLY A 37 16.35 5.12 -13.41
N GLY A 38 15.93 4.88 -14.65
CA GLY A 38 16.78 5.04 -15.83
C GLY A 38 17.17 6.50 -16.08
N TRP A 39 16.23 7.43 -15.95
CA TRP A 39 16.50 8.87 -16.09
C TRP A 39 17.52 9.35 -15.05
N LEU A 40 17.31 9.05 -13.76
CA LEU A 40 18.23 9.37 -12.67
C LEU A 40 19.63 8.75 -12.86
N ALA A 41 19.70 7.55 -13.43
CA ALA A 41 20.96 6.90 -13.72
C ALA A 41 21.75 7.63 -14.83
N THR A 42 21.06 8.35 -15.73
CA THR A 42 21.66 8.99 -16.91
C THR A 42 21.87 10.50 -16.77
N GLU A 43 21.33 11.13 -15.73
CA GLU A 43 21.31 12.59 -15.57
C GLU A 43 22.71 13.21 -15.60
N ASP A 44 23.68 12.60 -14.91
CA ASP A 44 25.08 13.06 -14.84
C ASP A 44 26.00 12.39 -15.88
N GLY A 45 25.43 11.62 -16.81
CA GLY A 45 26.16 10.70 -17.69
C GLY A 45 26.45 9.36 -17.02
N LEU A 46 26.17 8.27 -17.74
CA LEU A 46 26.27 6.92 -17.18
C LEU A 46 27.65 6.30 -17.45
N THR A 47 28.46 6.10 -16.40
CA THR A 47 29.73 5.38 -16.51
C THR A 47 29.58 3.89 -16.16
N ALA A 48 30.57 3.06 -16.51
CA ALA A 48 30.59 1.66 -16.10
C ALA A 48 30.60 1.47 -14.57
N VAL A 49 31.21 2.42 -13.84
CA VAL A 49 31.23 2.43 -12.37
C VAL A 49 29.84 2.70 -11.83
N ASP A 50 29.09 3.62 -12.44
CA ASP A 50 27.71 3.94 -12.03
C ASP A 50 26.78 2.74 -12.26
N VAL A 51 26.88 2.08 -13.41
CA VAL A 51 26.12 0.86 -13.70
C VAL A 51 26.40 -0.22 -12.66
N ALA A 52 27.68 -0.44 -12.32
CA ALA A 52 28.07 -1.40 -11.30
C ALA A 52 27.54 -1.01 -9.91
N ALA A 53 27.60 0.28 -9.55
CA ALA A 53 27.08 0.80 -8.30
C ALA A 53 25.56 0.62 -8.19
N ILE A 54 24.81 1.02 -9.22
CA ILE A 54 23.35 0.84 -9.30
C ILE A 54 22.99 -0.64 -9.17
N GLY A 55 23.64 -1.51 -9.95
CA GLY A 55 23.41 -2.96 -9.88
C GLY A 55 23.71 -3.51 -8.48
N GLY A 56 24.81 -3.08 -7.86
CA GLY A 56 25.17 -3.44 -6.50
C GLY A 56 24.13 -3.00 -5.48
N TYR A 57 23.62 -1.77 -5.59
CA TYR A 57 22.55 -1.27 -4.71
C TYR A 57 21.23 -2.03 -4.91
N VAL A 58 20.83 -2.36 -6.14
CA VAL A 58 19.63 -3.17 -6.41
C VAL A 58 19.74 -4.53 -5.71
N VAL A 59 20.90 -5.20 -5.83
CA VAL A 59 21.16 -6.48 -5.16
C VAL A 59 21.12 -6.32 -3.63
N LEU A 60 21.71 -5.25 -3.10
CA LEU A 60 21.72 -4.98 -1.66
C LEU A 60 20.30 -4.74 -1.12
N ILE A 61 19.48 -3.95 -1.81
CA ILE A 61 18.08 -3.67 -1.44
C ILE A 61 17.26 -4.98 -1.48
N ALA A 62 17.39 -5.76 -2.55
CA ALA A 62 16.71 -7.05 -2.67
C ALA A 62 17.14 -8.02 -1.57
N GLY A 63 18.44 -8.10 -1.26
CA GLY A 63 18.99 -8.92 -0.19
C GLY A 63 18.48 -8.50 1.19
N PHE A 64 18.45 -7.19 1.47
CA PHE A 64 17.89 -6.62 2.69
C PHE A 64 16.43 -7.02 2.88
N TYR A 65 15.59 -6.79 1.86
CA TYR A 65 14.17 -7.11 1.95
C TYR A 65 13.89 -8.61 2.01
N LEU A 66 14.69 -9.42 1.30
CA LEU A 66 14.59 -10.88 1.39
C LEU A 66 14.93 -11.36 2.80
N ALA A 67 16.03 -10.88 3.38
CA ALA A 67 16.44 -11.22 4.74
C ALA A 67 15.41 -10.76 5.78
N ALA A 68 14.96 -9.50 5.70
CA ALA A 68 13.93 -8.94 6.57
C ALA A 68 12.64 -9.78 6.49
N THR A 69 12.19 -10.14 5.29
CA THR A 69 10.99 -10.98 5.09
C THR A 69 11.18 -12.40 5.62
N ALA A 70 12.35 -13.00 5.42
CA ALA A 70 12.65 -14.34 5.89
C ALA A 70 12.66 -14.43 7.42
N VAL A 71 13.24 -13.42 8.09
CA VAL A 71 13.35 -13.36 9.55
C VAL A 71 12.05 -12.93 10.22
N LEU A 72 11.43 -11.85 9.72
CA LEU A 72 10.25 -11.23 10.34
C LEU A 72 8.93 -11.89 9.89
N GLY A 73 8.89 -12.51 8.71
CA GLY A 73 7.64 -12.92 8.07
C GLY A 73 6.78 -13.86 8.92
N ARG A 74 7.30 -15.03 9.30
CA ARG A 74 6.48 -16.02 10.03
C ARG A 74 6.18 -15.62 11.47
N ARG A 75 7.08 -14.86 12.11
CA ARG A 75 6.99 -14.56 13.55
C ARG A 75 6.24 -13.27 13.81
N LEU A 76 6.52 -12.23 13.02
CA LEU A 76 6.02 -10.88 13.25
C LEU A 76 4.82 -10.56 12.35
N LEU A 77 4.90 -10.80 11.03
CA LEU A 77 3.82 -10.41 10.10
C LEU A 77 2.49 -11.09 10.42
N ALA A 78 2.52 -12.33 10.93
CA ALA A 78 1.31 -13.03 11.37
C ALA A 78 0.66 -12.44 12.64
N ARG A 79 1.38 -11.59 13.39
CA ARG A 79 0.94 -11.05 14.69
C ARG A 79 0.67 -9.55 14.67
N ILE A 80 1.17 -8.83 13.67
CA ILE A 80 0.98 -7.38 13.53
C ILE A 80 -0.08 -7.08 12.48
N SER A 81 -0.61 -5.86 12.51
CA SER A 81 -1.53 -5.43 11.45
C SER A 81 -0.77 -5.29 10.12
N PRO A 82 -1.39 -5.59 8.97
CA PRO A 82 -0.74 -5.41 7.67
C PRO A 82 -0.25 -3.99 7.41
N TRP A 83 -0.90 -2.97 7.97
CA TRP A 83 -0.45 -1.57 7.89
C TRP A 83 0.83 -1.32 8.71
N THR A 84 0.94 -1.92 9.89
CA THR A 84 2.18 -1.86 10.68
C THR A 84 3.33 -2.55 9.94
N ALA A 85 3.03 -3.65 9.25
CA ALA A 85 4.00 -4.30 8.37
C ALA A 85 4.44 -3.37 7.23
N THR A 86 3.49 -2.70 6.56
CA THR A 86 3.78 -1.69 5.53
C THR A 86 4.76 -0.66 6.05
N THR A 87 4.46 -0.05 7.19
CA THR A 87 5.32 0.93 7.83
C THR A 87 6.73 0.37 8.04
N LEU A 88 6.85 -0.81 8.67
CA LEU A 88 8.15 -1.40 8.98
C LEU A 88 9.00 -1.64 7.72
N PHE A 89 8.38 -2.08 6.64
CA PHE A 89 9.07 -2.40 5.39
C PHE A 89 9.30 -1.17 4.50
N LEU A 90 8.38 -0.21 4.48
CA LEU A 90 8.45 0.94 3.58
C LEU A 90 9.31 2.08 4.16
N THR A 91 9.35 2.24 5.48
CA THR A 91 10.09 3.33 6.15
C THR A 91 11.58 3.39 5.78
N PRO A 92 12.37 2.30 5.75
CA PRO A 92 13.79 2.39 5.40
C PRO A 92 14.03 3.02 4.03
N VAL A 93 13.24 2.65 3.03
CA VAL A 93 13.39 3.22 1.68
C VAL A 93 12.89 4.65 1.61
N VAL A 94 11.78 4.99 2.26
CA VAL A 94 11.29 6.38 2.29
C VAL A 94 12.33 7.29 2.97
N VAL A 95 12.90 6.86 4.10
CA VAL A 95 13.95 7.62 4.79
C VAL A 95 15.18 7.77 3.89
N LEU A 96 15.62 6.69 3.23
CA LEU A 96 16.75 6.75 2.30
C LEU A 96 16.47 7.61 1.06
N ALA A 97 15.24 7.66 0.57
CA ALA A 97 14.89 8.48 -0.60
C ALA A 97 14.84 9.98 -0.25
N LEU A 98 14.44 10.32 0.97
CA LEU A 98 14.26 11.70 1.44
C LEU A 98 15.51 12.30 2.11
N LEU A 99 16.51 11.50 2.45
CA LEU A 99 17.70 11.99 3.14
C LEU A 99 18.56 12.85 2.19
N PRO A 100 18.93 14.09 2.57
CA PRO A 100 19.80 14.91 1.74
C PRO A 100 21.19 14.26 1.60
N GLY A 101 21.78 14.37 0.41
CA GLY A 101 23.10 13.82 0.10
C GLY A 101 23.12 12.35 -0.33
N VAL A 102 21.96 11.73 -0.53
CA VAL A 102 21.87 10.37 -1.06
C VAL A 102 22.32 10.35 -2.53
N PRO A 103 23.28 9.47 -2.91
CA PRO A 103 23.78 9.42 -4.28
C PRO A 103 22.69 9.10 -5.32
N ASN A 104 22.78 9.70 -6.51
CA ASN A 104 21.88 9.42 -7.64
C ASN A 104 21.82 7.92 -7.97
N ASN A 105 22.96 7.22 -7.93
CA ASN A 105 23.03 5.79 -8.16
C ASN A 105 22.17 4.96 -7.18
N LEU A 106 22.10 5.38 -5.91
CA LEU A 106 21.25 4.70 -4.91
C LEU A 106 19.77 5.04 -5.14
N ARG A 107 19.43 6.30 -5.46
CA ARG A 107 18.07 6.70 -5.82
C ARG A 107 17.56 5.92 -7.04
N ALA A 108 18.35 5.89 -8.11
CA ALA A 108 18.07 5.10 -9.31
C ALA A 108 17.83 3.61 -8.97
N ALA A 109 18.69 3.02 -8.14
CA ALA A 109 18.54 1.63 -7.71
C ALA A 109 17.24 1.35 -6.94
N ILE A 110 16.79 2.28 -6.08
CA ILE A 110 15.50 2.18 -5.37
C ILE A 110 14.35 2.10 -6.37
N PHE A 111 14.31 3.01 -7.35
CA PHE A 111 13.27 3.02 -8.37
C PHE A 111 13.30 1.79 -9.27
N ILE A 112 14.49 1.33 -9.65
CA ILE A 112 14.66 0.12 -10.43
C ILE A 112 14.13 -1.09 -9.66
N TYR A 113 14.51 -1.23 -8.37
CA TYR A 113 14.01 -2.30 -7.51
C TYR A 113 12.47 -2.26 -7.39
N TYR A 114 11.88 -1.08 -7.17
CA TYR A 114 10.43 -0.90 -7.09
C TYR A 114 9.75 -1.26 -8.40
N GLY A 115 10.28 -0.76 -9.51
CA GLY A 115 9.77 -1.02 -10.85
C GLY A 115 9.74 -2.51 -11.16
N VAL A 116 10.88 -3.21 -11.00
CA VAL A 116 10.96 -4.66 -11.21
C VAL A 116 9.99 -5.41 -10.29
N SER A 117 9.93 -5.02 -9.02
CA SER A 117 9.07 -5.70 -8.06
C SER A 117 7.59 -5.51 -8.35
N LEU A 118 7.16 -4.29 -8.74
CA LEU A 118 5.78 -4.00 -9.17
C LEU A 118 5.36 -4.85 -10.38
N LEU A 119 6.23 -4.93 -11.39
CA LEU A 119 5.99 -5.78 -12.56
C LEU A 119 5.90 -7.26 -12.20
N LEU A 120 6.77 -7.72 -11.30
CA LEU A 120 6.75 -9.09 -10.82
C LEU A 120 5.45 -9.42 -10.08
N ILE A 121 4.99 -8.55 -9.16
CA ILE A 121 3.76 -8.79 -8.41
C ILE A 121 2.51 -8.73 -9.32
N ALA A 122 2.55 -7.88 -10.35
CA ALA A 122 1.51 -7.85 -11.38
C ALA A 122 1.47 -9.17 -12.16
N ALA A 123 2.62 -9.71 -12.54
CA ALA A 123 2.74 -10.97 -13.27
C ALA A 123 2.24 -12.17 -12.46
N ILE A 124 2.62 -12.27 -11.17
CA ILE A 124 2.22 -13.40 -10.31
C ILE A 124 0.84 -13.21 -9.65
N GLY A 125 0.18 -12.07 -9.89
CA GLY A 125 -1.12 -11.73 -9.32
C GLY A 125 -1.09 -11.55 -7.80
N TYR A 126 0.01 -11.07 -7.24
CA TYR A 126 0.15 -10.81 -5.80
C TYR A 126 -0.30 -9.38 -5.48
N GLY A 127 -1.24 -9.28 -4.53
CA GLY A 127 -1.83 -8.01 -4.12
C GLY A 127 -1.00 -7.22 -3.11
N GLY A 128 0.16 -7.67 -2.63
CA GLY A 128 0.87 -6.98 -1.55
C GLY A 128 1.70 -5.78 -2.00
N CYS A 129 2.64 -5.40 -1.13
CA CYS A 129 3.51 -4.24 -1.27
C CYS A 129 4.71 -4.49 -2.18
N GLU A 130 5.10 -3.51 -2.99
CA GLU A 130 6.21 -3.66 -3.94
C GLU A 130 7.53 -3.95 -3.25
N VAL A 131 7.79 -3.42 -2.06
CA VAL A 131 9.04 -3.68 -1.33
C VAL A 131 9.24 -5.15 -0.98
N VAL A 132 8.15 -5.94 -0.87
CA VAL A 132 8.20 -7.37 -0.58
C VAL A 132 7.87 -8.26 -1.79
N GLY A 133 7.61 -7.69 -2.96
CA GLY A 133 7.22 -8.46 -4.16
C GLY A 133 8.24 -9.52 -4.57
N ILE A 134 9.50 -9.11 -4.73
CA ILE A 134 10.62 -10.03 -5.00
C ILE A 134 10.80 -11.06 -3.86
N PRO A 135 10.89 -10.67 -2.57
CA PRO A 135 10.94 -11.63 -1.47
C PRO A 135 9.81 -12.67 -1.49
N MET A 136 8.58 -12.26 -1.77
CA MET A 136 7.42 -13.16 -1.81
C MET A 136 7.51 -14.17 -2.96
N ALA A 137 7.97 -13.73 -4.13
CA ALA A 137 8.23 -14.62 -5.26
C ALA A 137 9.34 -15.63 -4.94
N VAL A 138 10.47 -15.17 -4.39
CA VAL A 138 11.63 -16.02 -4.04
C VAL A 138 11.28 -17.03 -2.95
N LEU A 139 10.65 -16.57 -1.87
CA LEU A 139 10.27 -17.42 -0.74
C LEU A 139 9.02 -18.27 -1.03
N ARG A 140 8.36 -18.07 -2.19
CA ARG A 140 7.10 -18.70 -2.59
C ARG A 140 5.99 -18.53 -1.53
N ARG A 141 5.89 -17.32 -0.98
CA ARG A 141 4.93 -16.95 0.07
C ARG A 141 4.03 -15.81 -0.40
N ARG A 142 2.89 -15.64 0.27
CA ARG A 142 1.94 -14.54 0.04
C ARG A 142 1.48 -13.96 1.37
N ASP A 143 2.45 -13.48 2.15
CA ASP A 143 2.13 -12.78 3.40
C ASP A 143 1.40 -11.47 3.08
N VAL A 144 0.51 -11.00 3.95
CA VAL A 144 -0.27 -9.78 3.69
C VAL A 144 0.49 -8.57 4.20
N VAL A 145 1.07 -7.80 3.27
CA VAL A 145 1.69 -6.50 3.54
C VAL A 145 1.00 -5.49 2.65
N TYR A 146 0.36 -4.50 3.25
CA TYR A 146 -0.34 -3.48 2.48
C TYR A 146 0.64 -2.45 1.91
N CYS A 147 0.18 -1.69 0.94
CA CYS A 147 0.89 -0.63 0.27
C CYS A 147 -0.15 0.39 -0.22
N PRO A 148 0.25 1.62 -0.57
CA PRO A 148 -0.69 2.62 -1.07
C PRO A 148 -1.54 2.14 -2.25
N LEU A 149 -0.95 1.38 -3.17
CA LEU A 149 -1.67 0.79 -4.31
C LEU A 149 -2.76 -0.23 -3.91
N ASN A 150 -2.79 -0.71 -2.66
CA ASN A 150 -3.92 -1.52 -2.17
C ASN A 150 -5.23 -0.75 -2.06
N ALA A 151 -5.19 0.59 -2.04
CA ALA A 151 -6.41 1.40 -2.15
C ALA A 151 -7.16 1.06 -3.45
N ILE A 152 -6.42 0.84 -4.54
CA ILE A 152 -6.97 0.42 -5.84
C ILE A 152 -7.68 -0.93 -5.71
N ASP A 153 -7.00 -1.92 -5.12
CA ASP A 153 -7.54 -3.26 -4.93
C ASP A 153 -8.76 -3.28 -3.99
N ALA A 154 -8.82 -2.35 -3.04
CA ALA A 154 -9.94 -2.20 -2.11
C ALA A 154 -11.18 -1.65 -2.82
N VAL A 155 -11.00 -0.70 -3.75
CA VAL A 155 -12.07 -0.11 -4.56
C VAL A 155 -12.50 -1.05 -5.70
N GLU A 156 -11.57 -1.82 -6.27
CA GLU A 156 -11.85 -2.77 -7.34
C GLU A 156 -12.83 -3.87 -6.91
N ARG A 157 -12.74 -4.36 -5.67
CA ARG A 157 -13.61 -5.44 -5.15
C ARG A 157 -15.09 -5.14 -5.24
N PRO A 158 -15.62 -4.04 -4.68
CA PRO A 158 -17.02 -3.73 -4.86
C PRO A 158 -17.30 -3.51 -6.34
N LEU A 159 -16.45 -2.80 -7.09
CA LEU A 159 -16.68 -2.53 -8.51
C LEU A 159 -16.86 -3.79 -9.36
N ALA A 160 -16.13 -4.86 -9.06
CA ALA A 160 -16.29 -6.16 -9.73
C ALA A 160 -17.69 -6.79 -9.52
N GLN A 161 -18.41 -6.37 -8.49
CA GLN A 161 -19.78 -6.78 -8.21
C GLN A 161 -20.83 -5.84 -8.84
N VAL A 162 -20.41 -4.81 -9.59
CA VAL A 162 -21.35 -3.94 -10.34
C VAL A 162 -21.72 -4.67 -11.64
N PRO A 163 -23.02 -4.88 -11.92
CA PRO A 163 -23.46 -5.59 -13.13
C PRO A 163 -23.04 -4.89 -14.43
N HIS A 164 -22.80 -3.57 -14.39
CA HIS A 164 -22.34 -2.78 -15.54
C HIS A 164 -20.81 -2.71 -15.62
N ARG A 165 -20.23 -3.62 -16.42
CA ARG A 165 -18.81 -3.65 -16.82
C ARG A 165 -18.19 -2.29 -17.21
N PRO A 166 -18.84 -1.42 -18.02
CA PRO A 166 -18.21 -0.16 -18.41
C PRO A 166 -17.98 0.79 -17.23
N THR A 167 -18.92 0.88 -16.28
CA THR A 167 -18.76 1.73 -15.08
C THR A 167 -17.63 1.26 -14.19
N ALA A 168 -17.46 -0.06 -14.05
CA ALA A 168 -16.35 -0.65 -13.30
C ALA A 168 -14.99 -0.36 -13.96
N LEU A 169 -14.93 -0.41 -15.31
CA LEU A 169 -13.71 -0.09 -16.06
C LEU A 169 -13.35 1.39 -15.98
N VAL A 170 -14.32 2.31 -16.08
CA VAL A 170 -14.07 3.75 -15.95
C VAL A 170 -13.62 4.10 -14.53
N ALA A 171 -14.30 3.59 -13.51
CA ALA A 171 -13.92 3.84 -12.13
C ALA A 171 -12.53 3.22 -11.80
N GLY A 172 -12.25 2.03 -12.32
CA GLY A 172 -10.92 1.41 -12.21
C GLY A 172 -9.83 2.21 -12.92
N GLY A 173 -10.11 2.69 -14.14
CA GLY A 173 -9.21 3.55 -14.90
C GLY A 173 -8.90 4.87 -14.20
N LEU A 174 -9.91 5.52 -13.60
CA LEU A 174 -9.74 6.75 -12.83
C LEU A 174 -8.90 6.53 -11.57
N VAL A 175 -9.11 5.42 -10.87
CA VAL A 175 -8.34 5.06 -9.68
C VAL A 175 -6.88 4.70 -10.04
N ALA A 176 -6.68 4.00 -11.15
CA ALA A 176 -5.34 3.70 -11.66
C ALA A 176 -4.60 4.96 -12.12
N ALA A 177 -5.28 5.85 -12.86
CA ALA A 177 -4.74 7.13 -13.27
C ALA A 177 -4.35 7.97 -12.05
N ALA A 178 -5.24 8.08 -11.06
CA ALA A 178 -4.95 8.77 -9.80
C ALA A 178 -3.74 8.15 -9.09
N GLY A 179 -3.68 6.81 -8.95
CA GLY A 179 -2.55 6.13 -8.32
C GLY A 179 -1.22 6.36 -9.02
N VAL A 180 -1.21 6.32 -10.36
CA VAL A 180 -0.01 6.59 -11.18
C VAL A 180 0.43 8.05 -11.04
N LEU A 181 -0.51 8.98 -11.11
CA LEU A 181 -0.22 10.41 -11.03
C LEU A 181 0.28 10.81 -9.64
N LEU A 182 -0.29 10.24 -8.58
CA LEU A 182 0.21 10.44 -7.21
C LEU A 182 1.65 9.96 -7.05
N GLY A 183 2.03 8.87 -7.74
CA GLY A 183 3.38 8.32 -7.70
C GLY A 183 4.40 9.07 -8.56
N VAL A 184 3.98 9.83 -9.57
CA VAL A 184 4.90 10.57 -10.46
C VAL A 184 5.27 11.95 -9.86
N ASP A 185 4.34 12.60 -9.17
CA ASP A 185 4.56 13.93 -8.55
C ASP A 185 5.59 13.89 -7.41
N GLU A 186 5.64 12.79 -6.65
CA GLU A 186 6.51 12.67 -5.47
C GLU A 186 8.01 12.60 -5.80
N PHE A 187 8.38 12.36 -7.06
CA PHE A 187 9.77 12.09 -7.43
C PHE A 187 10.35 13.02 -8.50
N ALA A 188 9.64 14.08 -8.88
CA ALA A 188 10.22 15.13 -9.72
C ALA A 188 11.08 16.07 -8.83
N PRO A 189 12.41 16.11 -9.00
CA PRO A 189 13.25 17.04 -8.28
C PRO A 189 13.04 18.45 -8.86
N ASP A 190 12.72 19.40 -7.99
CA ASP A 190 12.95 20.84 -8.17
C ASP A 190 12.47 21.49 -9.50
N GLY A 191 11.18 21.81 -9.58
CA GLY A 191 10.73 23.05 -10.24
C GLY A 191 10.39 23.03 -11.74
N GLY A 192 10.47 21.89 -12.42
CA GLY A 192 10.12 21.75 -13.84
C GLY A 192 8.96 20.78 -14.10
N GLY A 193 7.80 20.99 -13.49
CA GLY A 193 6.67 20.06 -13.59
C GLY A 193 6.18 19.86 -15.04
N TRP A 194 6.19 18.62 -15.53
CA TRP A 194 5.53 18.24 -16.78
C TRP A 194 4.00 18.25 -16.66
N LEU A 195 3.45 18.26 -15.44
CA LEU A 195 2.03 18.54 -15.15
C LEU A 195 1.89 19.29 -13.82
N PRO A 196 1.35 20.52 -13.79
CA PRO A 196 1.02 21.18 -12.54
C PRO A 196 -0.08 20.39 -11.81
N VAL A 197 0.25 19.83 -10.65
CA VAL A 197 -0.73 19.23 -9.74
C VAL A 197 -1.47 20.37 -9.02
N ASP A 198 -2.41 21.01 -9.71
CA ASP A 198 -3.30 22.02 -9.15
C ASP A 198 -4.52 21.41 -8.40
N ALA A 199 -5.32 22.27 -7.77
CA ALA A 199 -6.50 21.86 -7.00
C ALA A 199 -7.55 21.05 -7.81
N ARG A 200 -7.48 21.04 -9.16
CA ARG A 200 -8.39 20.26 -10.01
C ARG A 200 -8.11 18.76 -9.90
N TRP A 201 -6.89 18.37 -9.52
CA TRP A 201 -6.53 16.97 -9.28
C TRP A 201 -7.19 16.39 -8.02
N ALA A 202 -7.51 17.22 -7.03
CA ALA A 202 -8.32 16.80 -5.89
C ALA A 202 -9.69 16.27 -6.34
N ALA A 203 -10.27 16.80 -7.42
CA ALA A 203 -11.53 16.31 -7.98
C ALA A 203 -11.40 14.89 -8.57
N VAL A 204 -10.25 14.56 -9.17
CA VAL A 204 -9.95 13.22 -9.70
C VAL A 204 -9.84 12.19 -8.56
N LEU A 205 -9.31 12.58 -7.41
CA LEU A 205 -9.25 11.76 -6.20
C LEU A 205 -10.61 11.62 -5.48
N LEU A 206 -11.44 12.66 -5.55
CA LEU A 206 -12.79 12.67 -4.95
C LEU A 206 -13.80 11.85 -5.76
N LEU A 207 -13.65 11.77 -7.08
CA LEU A 207 -14.61 11.08 -7.94
C LEU A 207 -14.82 9.60 -7.55
N PRO A 208 -13.76 8.79 -7.33
CA PRO A 208 -13.90 7.43 -6.82
C PRO A 208 -14.55 7.37 -5.43
N ALA A 209 -14.20 8.30 -4.53
CA ALA A 209 -14.78 8.37 -3.20
C ALA A 209 -16.29 8.66 -3.25
N ILE A 210 -16.71 9.59 -4.13
CA ILE A 210 -18.11 9.93 -4.38
C ILE A 210 -18.86 8.72 -4.95
N VAL A 211 -18.29 8.00 -5.91
CA VAL A 211 -18.90 6.79 -6.50
C VAL A 211 -19.07 5.69 -5.45
N VAL A 212 -18.07 5.45 -4.60
CA VAL A 212 -18.14 4.47 -3.51
C VAL A 212 -19.21 4.87 -2.49
N LEU A 213 -19.23 6.14 -2.06
CA LEU A 213 -20.24 6.67 -1.15
C LEU A 213 -21.66 6.57 -1.72
N GLY A 214 -21.84 6.96 -2.99
CA GLY A 214 -23.13 6.90 -3.67
C GLY A 214 -23.67 5.47 -3.75
N ARG A 215 -22.78 4.49 -3.98
CA ARG A 215 -23.19 3.08 -3.97
C ARG A 215 -23.52 2.56 -2.59
N LEU A 216 -22.74 2.89 -1.56
CA LEU A 216 -23.06 2.49 -0.19
C LEU A 216 -24.42 3.05 0.24
N ALA A 217 -24.71 4.29 -0.14
CA ALA A 217 -26.01 4.92 0.10
C ALA A 217 -27.14 4.23 -0.68
N TRP A 218 -26.89 3.80 -1.92
CA TRP A 218 -27.86 3.06 -2.73
C TRP A 218 -28.15 1.67 -2.15
N LEU A 219 -27.12 0.90 -1.79
CA LEU A 219 -27.26 -0.43 -1.18
C LEU A 219 -28.00 -0.36 0.16
N ALA A 220 -27.68 0.64 0.99
CA ALA A 220 -28.39 0.86 2.24
C ALA A 220 -29.88 1.19 2.06
N ARG A 221 -30.29 1.66 0.87
CA ARG A 221 -31.70 1.92 0.52
C ARG A 221 -32.37 0.73 -0.15
N ALA A 222 -31.66 -0.01 -0.99
CA ALA A 222 -32.22 -1.07 -1.83
C ALA A 222 -32.47 -2.37 -1.05
N ASP A 223 -31.54 -2.77 -0.17
CA ASP A 223 -31.57 -4.13 0.38
C ASP A 223 -32.25 -4.24 1.75
N GLY A 224 -32.49 -3.13 2.46
CA GLY A 224 -32.99 -3.13 3.85
C GLY A 224 -32.04 -3.81 4.87
N GLU A 225 -31.08 -4.60 4.41
CA GLU A 225 -30.04 -5.21 5.20
C GLU A 225 -28.88 -4.25 5.41
N SER A 226 -28.59 -3.96 6.68
CA SER A 226 -27.43 -3.14 7.01
C SER A 226 -26.15 -3.90 6.65
N PRO A 227 -25.19 -3.29 5.92
CA PRO A 227 -23.92 -3.93 5.63
C PRO A 227 -23.22 -4.33 6.92
N SER A 228 -22.56 -5.50 6.92
CA SER A 228 -21.87 -6.01 8.11
C SER A 228 -20.87 -4.97 8.66
N PRO A 229 -20.72 -4.86 10.00
CA PRO A 229 -19.95 -3.79 10.63
C PRO A 229 -18.53 -3.64 10.05
N GLY A 230 -17.82 -4.75 9.85
CA GLY A 230 -16.46 -4.74 9.30
C GLY A 230 -16.38 -4.23 7.85
N ARG A 231 -17.38 -4.55 7.01
CA ARG A 231 -17.43 -4.07 5.62
C ARG A 231 -17.69 -2.56 5.59
N ARG A 232 -18.57 -2.07 6.48
CA ARG A 232 -18.88 -0.64 6.63
C ARG A 232 -17.65 0.15 7.10
N THR A 233 -16.94 -0.34 8.12
CA THR A 233 -15.73 0.32 8.64
C THR A 233 -14.65 0.43 7.56
N GLY A 234 -14.41 -0.63 6.78
CA GLY A 234 -13.41 -0.61 5.71
C GLY A 234 -13.71 0.41 4.62
N SER A 235 -14.96 0.49 4.17
CA SER A 235 -15.35 1.44 3.12
C SER A 235 -15.36 2.90 3.63
N VAL A 236 -15.79 3.13 4.87
CA VAL A 236 -15.71 4.48 5.49
C VAL A 236 -14.25 4.92 5.62
N LEU A 237 -13.36 4.03 6.07
CA LEU A 237 -11.94 4.35 6.19
C LEU A 237 -11.35 4.74 4.82
N GLY A 238 -11.64 3.95 3.78
CA GLY A 238 -11.17 4.23 2.42
C GLY A 238 -11.65 5.58 1.88
N VAL A 239 -12.93 5.91 2.10
CA VAL A 239 -13.49 7.22 1.71
C VAL A 239 -12.83 8.35 2.47
N VAL A 240 -12.68 8.22 3.80
CA VAL A 240 -12.05 9.26 4.63
C VAL A 240 -10.60 9.47 4.19
N THR A 241 -9.85 8.41 3.91
CA THR A 241 -8.47 8.51 3.41
C THR A 241 -8.42 9.21 2.05
N LEU A 242 -9.31 8.88 1.10
CA LEU A 242 -9.37 9.55 -0.21
C LEU A 242 -9.78 11.02 -0.09
N ALA A 243 -10.74 11.34 0.78
CA ALA A 243 -11.18 12.71 1.02
C ALA A 243 -10.07 13.54 1.68
N ALA A 244 -9.36 12.97 2.66
CA ALA A 244 -8.21 13.62 3.27
C ALA A 244 -7.08 13.84 2.26
N ALA A 245 -6.85 12.88 1.36
CA ALA A 245 -5.91 13.02 0.24
C ALA A 245 -6.26 14.23 -0.62
N ALA A 246 -7.50 14.27 -1.09
CA ALA A 246 -7.97 15.35 -1.93
C ALA A 246 -7.88 16.73 -1.24
N VAL A 247 -8.27 16.83 0.04
CA VAL A 247 -8.20 18.09 0.80
C VAL A 247 -6.74 18.53 0.97
N ILE A 248 -5.85 17.63 1.37
CA ILE A 248 -4.44 17.97 1.59
C ILE A 248 -3.79 18.37 0.27
N THR A 249 -4.03 17.65 -0.82
CA THR A 249 -3.56 18.03 -2.16
C THR A 249 -4.11 19.41 -2.58
N ALA A 250 -5.40 19.67 -2.35
CA ALA A 250 -6.01 20.96 -2.70
C ALA A 250 -5.44 22.14 -1.90
N VAL A 251 -5.10 21.92 -0.63
CA VAL A 251 -4.59 22.97 0.27
C VAL A 251 -3.10 23.21 0.07
N THR A 252 -2.32 22.14 -0.07
CA THR A 252 -0.85 22.21 -0.08
C THR A 252 -0.25 22.29 -1.48
N GLY A 253 -1.02 21.93 -2.52
CA GLY A 253 -0.49 21.74 -3.87
C GLY A 253 0.57 20.64 -3.95
N SER A 254 0.68 19.78 -2.93
CA SER A 254 1.72 18.76 -2.81
C SER A 254 1.11 17.44 -2.37
N VAL A 255 1.17 16.47 -3.29
CA VAL A 255 0.78 15.08 -2.99
C VAL A 255 1.77 14.43 -2.03
N SER A 256 3.05 14.79 -2.12
CA SER A 256 4.11 14.26 -1.25
C SER A 256 3.90 14.61 0.23
N LEU A 257 3.37 15.79 0.54
CA LEU A 257 2.98 16.13 1.92
C LEU A 257 1.82 15.26 2.43
N PHE A 258 0.86 14.90 1.59
CA PHE A 258 -0.19 13.95 1.96
C PHE A 258 0.39 12.56 2.25
N PHE A 259 1.22 12.04 1.34
CA PHE A 259 1.86 10.73 1.53
C PHE A 259 2.73 10.71 2.77
N THR A 260 3.57 11.74 2.95
CA THR A 260 4.40 11.90 4.14
C THR A 260 3.55 12.00 5.40
N ALA A 261 2.46 12.79 5.40
CA ALA A 261 1.57 12.94 6.54
C ALA A 261 0.81 11.64 6.86
N VAL A 262 0.32 10.92 5.85
CA VAL A 262 -0.35 9.63 6.03
C VAL A 262 0.63 8.57 6.52
N LEU A 263 1.81 8.51 5.94
CA LEU A 263 2.85 7.55 6.32
C LEU A 263 3.36 7.86 7.73
N ALA A 264 3.50 9.15 8.10
CA ALA A 264 3.80 9.59 9.45
C ALA A 264 2.66 9.25 10.43
N LEU A 265 1.40 9.49 10.07
CA LEU A 265 0.23 9.12 10.89
C LEU A 265 0.11 7.60 11.05
N MET A 266 0.39 6.83 10.00
CA MET A 266 0.44 5.37 10.03
C MET A 266 1.58 4.87 10.90
N LEU A 267 2.76 5.50 10.82
CA LEU A 267 3.91 5.26 11.70
C LEU A 267 3.54 5.50 13.15
N VAL A 268 3.08 6.71 13.47
CA VAL A 268 2.72 7.12 14.83
C VAL A 268 1.59 6.25 15.37
N GLY A 269 0.51 6.07 14.60
CA GLY A 269 -0.63 5.25 14.97
C GLY A 269 -0.26 3.78 15.17
N GLY A 270 0.59 3.23 14.30
CA GLY A 270 1.10 1.87 14.40
C GLY A 270 1.97 1.68 15.66
N VAL A 271 2.87 2.61 15.94
CA VAL A 271 3.73 2.60 17.14
C VAL A 271 2.89 2.73 18.40
N VAL A 272 1.96 3.70 18.46
CA VAL A 272 1.06 3.91 19.61
C VAL A 272 0.22 2.65 19.87
N ALA A 273 -0.36 2.05 18.83
CA ALA A 273 -1.14 0.83 18.97
C ALA A 273 -0.29 -0.36 19.47
N ALA A 274 0.95 -0.48 19.01
CA ALA A 274 1.88 -1.52 19.46
C ALA A 274 2.25 -1.32 20.94
N LEU A 275 2.63 -0.09 21.34
CA LEU A 275 2.96 0.25 22.73
C LEU A 275 1.76 0.03 23.66
N TRP A 276 0.56 0.40 23.23
CA TRP A 276 -0.66 0.19 24.01
C TRP A 276 -0.95 -1.29 24.25
N ARG A 277 -0.72 -2.16 23.25
CA ARG A 277 -0.85 -3.61 23.40
C ARG A 277 0.15 -4.19 24.40
N VAL A 278 1.40 -3.72 24.37
CA VAL A 278 2.44 -4.14 25.33
C VAL A 278 2.05 -3.72 26.75
N ALA A 279 1.63 -2.48 26.94
CA ALA A 279 1.17 -1.96 28.23
C ALA A 279 -0.07 -2.72 28.76
N ALA A 280 -1.04 -3.02 27.89
CA ALA A 280 -2.22 -3.79 28.24
C ALA A 280 -1.91 -5.25 28.61
N ALA A 281 -0.90 -5.86 27.96
CA ALA A 281 -0.44 -7.21 28.31
C ALA A 281 0.24 -7.25 29.68
N GLY A 282 1.02 -6.21 30.03
CA GLY A 282 1.63 -6.06 31.35
C GLY A 282 0.59 -6.01 32.48
N ARG A 283 -0.48 -5.21 32.31
CA ARG A 283 -1.57 -5.09 33.31
C ARG A 283 -2.32 -6.40 33.58
N ARG A 284 -2.46 -7.28 32.58
CA ARG A 284 -3.12 -8.58 32.77
C ARG A 284 -2.28 -9.54 33.61
N ARG A 285 -0.95 -9.51 33.46
CA ARG A 285 -0.04 -10.37 34.24
C ARG A 285 0.00 -9.97 35.71
N THR A 286 -0.01 -8.67 36.01
CA THR A 286 -0.05 -8.18 37.41
C THR A 286 -1.39 -8.47 38.08
N ALA A 287 -2.50 -8.38 37.34
CA ALA A 287 -3.81 -8.78 37.86
C ALA A 287 -3.88 -10.28 38.19
N SER A 288 -3.32 -11.15 37.34
CA SER A 288 -3.31 -12.61 37.60
C SER A 288 -2.39 -13.03 38.74
N SER A 289 -1.30 -12.30 39.01
CA SER A 289 -0.44 -12.59 40.17
C SER A 289 -1.10 -12.18 41.49
N ALA A 290 -1.91 -11.12 41.50
CA ALA A 290 -2.60 -10.67 42.70
C ALA A 290 -3.72 -11.62 43.15
N THR A 291 -4.34 -12.35 42.22
CA THR A 291 -5.43 -13.30 42.52
C THR A 291 -4.96 -14.69 42.95
N ASN A 292 -3.67 -15.02 42.78
CA ASN A 292 -3.11 -16.33 43.14
C ASN A 292 -2.51 -16.39 44.56
N HIS A 293 -2.60 -15.31 45.34
CA HIS A 293 -2.37 -15.35 46.78
C HIS A 293 -3.72 -15.49 47.50
N GLY A 294 -4.36 -16.64 47.29
CA GLY A 294 -5.53 -17.03 48.07
C GLY A 294 -5.14 -17.29 49.54
N PRO A 295 -6.02 -16.99 50.50
CA PRO A 295 -5.75 -17.06 51.94
C PRO A 295 -5.52 -18.47 52.51
N ASP A 296 -5.48 -19.52 51.70
CA ASP A 296 -5.44 -20.92 52.16
C ASP A 296 -4.02 -21.46 52.45
N ALA A 297 -3.06 -20.58 52.77
CA ALA A 297 -1.67 -20.95 53.07
C ALA A 297 -1.28 -20.84 54.56
N TRP A 298 -2.25 -20.77 55.48
CA TRP A 298 -2.02 -20.79 56.92
C TRP A 298 -2.91 -21.81 57.62
#